data_AF-A0A017TA04-F1
#
_entry.id   AF-A0A017TA04-F1
#
_cell.length_a   1.000
_cell.length_b   1.000
_cell.length_c   1.000
_cell.angle_alpha   90.00
_cell.angle_beta   90.00
_cell.angle_gamma   90.00
#
_symmetry.space_group_name_H-M   'P 1'
#
loop_
_entity.id
_entity.type
_entity.pdbx_description
1 polymer ?
#
loop_
_entity_poly.entity_id
_entity_poly.type
_entity_poly.pdbx_seq_one_letter_code
_entity_poly.pdbx_strand_id
1 'polypeptide(L)'
;MARPLIASREEFFRMLAETSAELDDLVKREPTHPCWRGIQEQLRAMTFWSAQGDPTPEQQGRINIGLIVVRELEPAETPELADLNSRLHLLNYAWRYWPPGK
;
A
#
# COMPACT_ATOMS: atom_id res chain seq x y z
N MET A 1 -3.14 7.63 16.75
CA MET A 1 -4.54 7.84 16.31
C MET A 1 -4.77 6.94 15.11
N ALA A 2 -5.85 6.16 15.08
CA ALA A 2 -6.16 5.31 13.92
C ALA A 2 -6.59 6.19 12.74
N ARG A 3 -5.97 6.00 11.56
CA ARG A 3 -6.41 6.69 10.33
C ARG A 3 -7.81 6.16 9.94
N PRO A 4 -8.69 7.03 9.43
CA PRO A 4 -9.99 6.59 8.91
C PRO A 4 -9.81 5.71 7.67
N LEU A 5 -10.83 4.88 7.38
CA LEU A 5 -10.87 4.07 6.17
C LEU A 5 -10.89 4.94 4.91
N ILE A 6 -10.32 4.42 3.83
CA ILE A 6 -10.40 5.04 2.49
C ILE A 6 -11.83 4.89 1.98
N ALA A 7 -12.53 6.01 1.81
CA ALA A 7 -13.95 6.04 1.46
C ALA A 7 -14.23 6.19 -0.04
N SER A 8 -13.22 6.55 -0.84
CA SER A 8 -13.39 6.79 -2.28
C SER A 8 -12.16 6.41 -3.10
N ARG A 9 -12.34 6.20 -4.41
CA ARG A 9 -11.23 5.97 -5.36
C ARG A 9 -10.22 7.12 -5.39
N GLU A 10 -10.67 8.36 -5.23
CA GLU A 10 -9.76 9.51 -5.18
C GLU A 10 -8.83 9.46 -3.95
N GLU A 11 -9.39 9.14 -2.78
CA GLU A 11 -8.60 8.96 -1.56
C GLU A 11 -7.62 7.80 -1.69
N PHE A 12 -8.04 6.71 -2.34
CA PHE A 12 -7.18 5.58 -2.66
C PHE A 12 -5.99 6.03 -3.52
N PHE A 13 -6.24 6.70 -4.64
CA PHE A 13 -5.18 7.14 -5.55
C PHE A 13 -4.23 8.14 -4.91
N ARG A 14 -4.75 9.08 -4.12
CA ARG A 14 -3.92 10.03 -3.37
C ARG A 14 -3.00 9.29 -2.38
N MET A 15 -3.55 8.41 -1.55
CA MET A 15 -2.76 7.67 -0.57
C MET A 15 -1.77 6.72 -1.26
N LEU A 16 -2.14 6.11 -2.38
CA LEU A 16 -1.27 5.23 -3.16
C LEU A 16 -0.08 6.01 -3.72
N ALA A 17 -0.30 7.20 -4.26
CA ALA A 17 0.76 8.06 -4.79
C ALA A 17 1.73 8.53 -3.69
N GLU A 18 1.19 9.05 -2.57
CA GLU A 18 1.99 9.49 -1.42
C GLU A 18 2.83 8.34 -0.84
N THR A 19 2.21 7.18 -0.63
CA THR A 19 2.87 6.01 -0.05
C THR A 19 3.90 5.41 -1.01
N SER A 20 3.64 5.41 -2.32
CA SER A 20 4.62 4.95 -3.32
C SER A 20 5.85 5.84 -3.37
N ALA A 21 5.69 7.17 -3.30
CA ALA A 21 6.81 8.10 -3.31
C ALA A 21 7.71 7.92 -2.09
N GLU A 22 7.12 7.73 -0.91
CA GLU A 22 7.87 7.42 0.31
C GLU A 22 8.60 6.07 0.23
N LEU A 23 7.95 5.03 -0.30
CA LEU A 23 8.60 3.73 -0.52
C LEU A 23 9.75 3.82 -1.53
N ASP A 24 9.62 4.62 -2.59
CA ASP A 24 10.71 4.86 -3.53
C ASP A 24 11.94 5.46 -2.83
N ASP A 25 11.73 6.36 -1.86
CA ASP A 25 12.82 6.95 -1.09
C ASP A 25 13.39 5.98 -0.04
N LEU A 26 12.55 5.15 0.60
CA LEU A 26 13.02 4.08 1.49
C LEU A 26 13.87 3.05 0.74
N VAL A 27 13.46 2.62 -0.46
CA VAL A 27 14.24 1.71 -1.30
C VAL A 27 15.60 2.31 -1.69
N LYS A 28 15.67 3.63 -1.94
CA LYS A 28 16.96 4.29 -2.22
C LYS A 28 17.86 4.38 -0.99
N ARG A 29 17.27 4.67 0.18
CA ARG A 29 18.00 4.83 1.46
C ARG A 29 18.46 3.50 2.03
N GLU A 30 17.63 2.47 1.90
CA GLU A 30 17.81 1.15 2.50
C GLU A 30 17.62 0.04 1.43
N PRO A 31 18.48 0.00 0.40
CA PRO A 31 18.29 -0.88 -0.76
C PRO A 31 18.40 -2.37 -0.42
N THR A 32 18.98 -2.72 0.73
CA THR A 32 19.14 -4.08 1.22
C THR A 32 18.02 -4.52 2.16
N HIS A 33 17.09 -3.63 2.52
CA HIS A 33 15.96 -4.04 3.36
C HIS A 33 15.10 -5.05 2.58
N PRO A 34 14.83 -6.24 3.15
CA PRO A 34 14.27 -7.35 2.40
C PRO A 34 12.86 -7.07 1.85
N CYS A 35 12.11 -6.19 2.49
CA CYS A 35 10.68 -5.99 2.20
C CYS A 35 10.39 -4.79 1.29
N TRP A 36 11.24 -3.75 1.26
CA TRP A 36 10.89 -2.48 0.62
C TRP A 36 10.64 -2.63 -0.87
N ARG A 37 11.47 -3.41 -1.56
CA ARG A 37 11.28 -3.69 -2.99
C ARG A 37 9.99 -4.46 -3.27
N GLY A 38 9.69 -5.48 -2.49
CA GLY A 38 8.48 -6.29 -2.66
C GLY A 38 7.19 -5.48 -2.42
N ILE A 39 7.20 -4.55 -1.48
CA ILE A 39 6.09 -3.63 -1.24
C ILE A 39 5.99 -2.63 -2.41
N GLN A 40 7.10 -2.02 -2.83
CA GLN A 40 7.15 -1.09 -3.95
C GLN A 40 6.59 -1.71 -5.25
N GLU A 41 6.99 -2.93 -5.57
CA GLU A 41 6.49 -3.65 -6.75
C GLU A 41 4.97 -3.85 -6.71
N GLN A 42 4.42 -4.13 -5.53
CA GLN A 42 2.98 -4.29 -5.35
C GLN A 42 2.21 -2.97 -5.43
N LEU A 43 2.75 -1.87 -4.87
CA LEU A 43 2.15 -0.54 -5.03
C LEU A 43 2.16 -0.11 -6.51
N ARG A 44 3.24 -0.41 -7.24
CA ARG A 44 3.31 -0.17 -8.69
C ARG A 44 2.30 -1.02 -9.45
N ALA A 45 2.09 -2.27 -9.07
CA ALA A 45 1.08 -3.13 -9.65
C ALA A 45 -0.35 -2.58 -9.43
N MET A 46 -0.65 -2.09 -8.22
CA MET A 46 -1.92 -1.40 -7.95
C MET A 46 -2.12 -0.20 -8.88
N THR A 47 -1.11 0.66 -9.02
CA THR A 47 -1.16 1.83 -9.90
C THR A 47 -1.38 1.43 -11.35
N PHE A 48 -0.64 0.43 -11.84
CA PHE A 48 -0.74 -0.03 -13.22
C PHE A 48 -2.12 -0.63 -13.54
N TRP A 49 -2.62 -1.54 -12.69
CA TRP A 49 -3.89 -2.21 -12.93
C TRP A 49 -5.08 -1.26 -12.79
N SER A 50 -5.07 -0.38 -11.79
CA SER A 50 -6.14 0.61 -11.61
C SER A 50 -6.22 1.66 -12.73
N ALA A 51 -5.11 1.93 -13.42
CA ALA A 51 -5.10 2.78 -14.60
C ALA A 51 -5.80 2.13 -15.82
N GLN A 52 -5.96 0.81 -15.83
CA GLN A 52 -6.63 0.06 -16.90
C GLN A 52 -8.13 -0.15 -16.64
N GLY A 53 -8.62 0.23 -15.45
CA GLY A 53 -9.99 0.04 -15.03
C GLY A 53 -10.07 -0.53 -13.62
N ASP A 54 -11.22 -1.14 -13.30
CA ASP A 54 -11.43 -1.78 -12.01
C ASP A 54 -10.60 -3.07 -11.92
N PRO A 55 -9.89 -3.33 -10.80
CA PRO A 55 -9.06 -4.51 -10.66
C PRO A 55 -9.90 -5.78 -10.65
N THR A 56 -9.41 -6.81 -11.31
CA THR A 56 -10.04 -8.13 -11.33
C THR A 56 -9.85 -8.85 -9.98
N PRO A 57 -10.70 -9.84 -9.64
CA PRO A 57 -10.49 -10.66 -8.44
C PRO A 57 -9.11 -11.32 -8.38
N GLU A 58 -8.56 -11.69 -9.53
CA GLU A 58 -7.21 -12.26 -9.62
C GLU A 58 -6.14 -11.21 -9.25
N GLN A 59 -6.23 -10.00 -9.80
CA GLN A 59 -5.33 -8.89 -9.46
C GLN A 59 -5.44 -8.50 -7.97
N GLN A 60 -6.66 -8.56 -7.42
CA GLN A 60 -6.91 -8.38 -5.98
C GLN A 60 -6.20 -9.44 -5.13
N GLY A 61 -6.25 -10.71 -5.53
CA GLY A 61 -5.60 -11.82 -4.84
C GLY A 61 -4.06 -11.81 -4.93
N ARG A 62 -3.48 -11.13 -5.91
CA ARG A 62 -2.01 -11.04 -6.10
C ARG A 62 -1.32 -10.07 -5.14
N ILE A 63 -2.08 -9.14 -4.54
CA ILE A 63 -1.53 -8.20 -3.56
C ILE A 63 -1.58 -8.84 -2.16
N ASN A 64 -0.41 -8.92 -1.52
CA ASN A 64 -0.21 -9.45 -0.18
C ASN A 64 0.50 -8.47 0.77
N ILE A 65 0.53 -7.16 0.46
CA ILE A 65 1.15 -6.11 1.30
C ILE A 65 0.79 -6.26 2.77
N GLY A 66 -0.49 -6.47 3.11
CA GLY A 66 -0.91 -6.61 4.51
C GLY A 66 -0.23 -7.77 5.25
N LEU A 67 0.08 -8.87 4.56
CA LEU A 67 0.81 -10.00 5.15
C LEU A 67 2.30 -9.66 5.38
N ILE A 68 2.91 -8.94 4.44
CA ILE A 68 4.32 -8.48 4.56
C ILE A 68 4.44 -7.53 5.76
N VAL A 69 3.51 -6.57 5.88
CA VAL A 69 3.52 -5.59 6.98
C VAL A 69 3.47 -6.28 8.34
N VAL A 70 2.52 -7.21 8.55
CA VAL A 70 2.37 -7.93 9.83
C VAL A 70 3.59 -8.75 10.20
N ARG A 71 4.24 -9.38 9.21
CA ARG A 71 5.35 -10.31 9.47
C ARG A 71 6.68 -9.61 9.67
N GLU A 72 6.91 -8.54 8.92
CA GLU A 72 8.25 -7.99 8.74
C GLU A 72 8.40 -6.58 9.29
N LEU A 73 7.30 -5.83 9.41
CA LEU A 73 7.33 -4.41 9.80
C LEU A 73 6.61 -4.14 11.12
N GLU A 74 5.97 -5.15 11.71
CA GLU A 74 5.26 -5.07 12.97
C GLU A 74 5.97 -5.89 14.06
N PRO A 75 6.04 -5.38 15.31
CA PRO A 75 5.57 -4.06 15.73
C PRO A 75 6.43 -2.92 15.16
N ALA A 76 5.80 -1.79 14.85
CA ALA A 76 6.53 -0.63 14.35
C ALA A 76 7.43 -0.05 15.46
N GLU A 77 8.71 0.11 15.16
CA GLU A 77 9.71 0.64 16.10
C GLU A 77 9.68 2.16 16.22
N THR A 78 9.13 2.86 15.22
CA THR A 78 9.04 4.32 15.18
C THR A 78 7.62 4.80 14.82
N PRO A 79 7.24 6.03 15.20
CA PRO A 79 5.97 6.63 14.78
C PRO A 79 5.81 6.73 13.27
N GLU A 80 6.90 7.00 12.54
CA GLU A 80 6.90 7.09 11.08
C GLU A 80 6.60 5.72 10.46
N LEU A 81 7.23 4.66 10.96
CA LEU A 81 6.97 3.29 10.50
C LEU A 81 5.54 2.86 10.86
N ALA A 82 5.02 3.27 12.02
CA ALA A 82 3.64 2.98 12.41
C ALA A 82 2.61 3.65 11.47
N ASP A 83 2.88 4.89 11.04
CA ASP A 83 2.05 5.57 10.05
C ASP A 83 2.12 4.89 8.67
N LEU A 84 3.32 4.50 8.23
CA LEU A 84 3.51 3.78 6.99
C LEU A 84 2.76 2.44 7.01
N ASN A 85 2.93 1.63 8.05
CA ASN A 85 2.22 0.36 8.22
C ASN A 85 0.70 0.56 8.16
N SER A 86 0.19 1.62 8.81
CA SER A 86 -1.24 1.96 8.77
C SER A 86 -1.72 2.27 7.35
N ARG A 87 -0.97 3.05 6.57
CA ARG A 87 -1.31 3.35 5.17
C ARG A 87 -1.26 2.11 4.29
N LEU A 88 -0.26 1.25 4.46
CA LEU A 88 -0.13 0.00 3.71
C LEU A 88 -1.31 -0.95 3.98
N HIS A 89 -1.76 -1.04 5.24
CA HIS A 89 -2.97 -1.79 5.60
C HIS A 89 -4.23 -1.20 4.97
N LEU A 90 -4.40 0.11 5.03
CA LEU A 90 -5.54 0.81 4.43
C LEU A 90 -5.59 0.63 2.91
N LEU A 91 -4.45 0.74 2.23
CA LEU A 91 -4.34 0.49 0.79
C LEU A 91 -4.67 -0.95 0.45
N ASN A 92 -4.14 -1.92 1.20
CA ASN A 92 -4.47 -3.34 0.99
C ASN A 92 -5.96 -3.64 1.22
N TYR A 93 -6.56 -3.04 2.26
CA TYR A 93 -7.99 -3.16 2.52
C TYR A 93 -8.82 -2.57 1.37
N ALA A 94 -8.55 -1.31 1.00
CA ALA A 94 -9.26 -0.65 -0.09
C ALA A 94 -9.07 -1.37 -1.43
N TRP A 95 -7.89 -1.91 -1.71
CA TRP A 95 -7.64 -2.71 -2.91
C TRP A 95 -8.55 -3.94 -2.98
N ARG A 96 -8.71 -4.66 -1.87
CA ARG A 96 -9.54 -5.87 -1.78
C ARG A 96 -11.03 -5.59 -1.91
N TYR A 97 -11.50 -4.49 -1.32
CA TYR A 97 -12.93 -4.15 -1.36
C TYR A 97 -13.31 -3.20 -2.50
N TRP A 98 -12.31 -2.69 -3.21
CA TRP A 98 -12.35 -1.69 -4.27
C TRP A 98 -13.34 -0.54 -4.02
N PRO A 99 -12.87 0.66 -3.62
CA PRO A 99 -13.76 1.73 -3.19
C PRO A 99 -14.70 2.19 -4.33
N PRO A 100 -15.88 2.72 -3.98
CA PRO A 100 -16.82 3.24 -4.97
C PRO A 100 -16.19 4.38 -5.77
N GLY A 101 -16.59 4.48 -7.05
CA GLY A 101 -16.37 5.70 -7.83
C GLY A 101 -17.08 6.87 -7.16
N LYS A 102 -16.50 8.08 -7.25
CA LYS A 102 -17.19 9.30 -6.83
C LYS A 102 -18.43 9.55 -7.69
#